data_AF-A0A534AHZ2-F1
#
_entry.id   AF-A0A534AHZ2-F1
#
_cell.length_a   1.000
_cell.length_b   1.000
_cell.length_c   1.000
_cell.angle_alpha   90.00
_cell.angle_beta   90.00
_cell.angle_gamma   90.00
#
_symmetry.space_group_name_H-M   'P 1'
#
loop_
_entity.id
_entity.type
_entity.pdbx_description
1 polymer ?
#
loop_
_entity_poly.entity_id
_entity_poly.type
_entity_poly.pdbx_seq_one_letter_code
_entity_poly.pdbx_strand_id
1 'polypeptide(L)' 'MERTAPRSPLPLSTCPAHGPRPEPGAQFCSECGRRLGAAPGYCARCGTSLEREARYCHSCGARVAA' A
#
# COMPACT_ATOMS: atom_id res chain seq x y z
N MET A 1 -27.96 -9.49 18.68
CA MET A 1 -27.79 -8.30 17.81
C MET A 1 -26.47 -7.70 18.29
N GLU A 2 -25.33 -7.72 17.60
CA GLU A 2 -24.95 -7.98 16.22
C GLU A 2 -23.57 -8.63 16.25
N ARG A 3 -23.40 -9.83 15.66
CA ARG A 3 -22.05 -10.36 15.39
C ARG A 3 -21.70 -9.90 13.98
N THR A 4 -21.10 -8.72 13.93
CA THR A 4 -20.61 -8.10 12.69
C THR A 4 -19.71 -9.11 11.98
N ALA A 5 -20.08 -9.50 10.77
CA ALA A 5 -19.23 -10.29 9.92
C ALA A 5 -18.08 -9.40 9.44
N PRO A 6 -16.80 -9.76 9.60
CA PRO A 6 -15.79 -9.19 8.71
C PRO A 6 -15.96 -9.88 7.36
N ARG A 7 -16.73 -9.20 6.51
CA ARG A 7 -16.93 -9.49 5.09
C ARG A 7 -15.57 -9.60 4.43
N SER A 8 -15.28 -10.78 3.87
CA SER A 8 -14.32 -11.04 2.78
C SER A 8 -12.86 -10.63 3.02
N PRO A 9 -11.87 -11.52 2.82
CA PRO A 9 -10.49 -11.10 2.60
C PRO A 9 -10.37 -10.51 1.19
N LEU A 10 -11.02 -9.37 0.93
CA LEU A 10 -10.58 -8.49 -0.15
C LEU A 10 -9.13 -8.11 0.19
N PRO A 11 -8.21 -8.08 -0.78
CA PRO A 11 -6.77 -7.96 -0.54
C PRO A 11 -6.53 -6.78 0.39
N LEU A 12 -6.31 -7.09 1.67
CA LEU A 12 -6.18 -6.11 2.73
C LEU A 12 -4.95 -5.31 2.37
N SER A 13 -5.16 -4.06 1.94
CA SER A 13 -4.15 -3.02 1.84
C SER A 13 -3.42 -2.96 3.19
N THR A 14 -2.37 -3.76 3.34
CA THR A 14 -1.72 -4.02 4.62
C THR A 14 -0.49 -3.15 4.69
N CYS A 15 -0.43 -2.32 5.73
CA CYS A 15 0.76 -1.53 5.98
C CYS A 15 1.81 -2.41 6.65
N PRO A 16 3.05 -2.50 6.13
CA PRO A 16 4.10 -3.27 6.78
C PRO A 16 4.49 -2.71 8.17
N ALA A 17 4.18 -1.43 8.43
CA ALA A 17 4.47 -0.79 9.72
C ALA A 17 3.31 -0.89 10.74
N HIS A 18 2.05 -0.84 10.28
CA HIS A 18 0.89 -0.74 11.16
C HIS A 18 -0.13 -1.88 11.00
N GLY A 19 0.12 -2.83 10.10
CA GLY A 19 -0.76 -3.97 9.87
C GLY A 19 -1.96 -3.70 8.95
N PRO A 20 -2.97 -4.59 8.97
CA PRO A 20 -4.10 -4.57 8.05
C PRO A 20 -4.95 -3.31 8.26
N ARG A 21 -5.42 -2.70 7.17
CA ARG A 21 -6.33 -1.57 7.25
C ARG A 21 -7.79 -2.06 7.22
N PRO A 22 -8.66 -1.51 8.08
CA PRO A 22 -10.08 -1.85 8.08
C PRO A 22 -10.80 -1.32 6.84
N GLU A 23 -10.24 -0.30 6.17
CA GLU A 23 -10.79 0.33 4.97
C GLU A 23 -10.49 -0.50 3.71
N PRO A 24 -11.50 -1.14 3.08
CA PRO A 24 -11.30 -1.92 1.87
C PRO A 24 -10.98 -0.98 0.69
N GLY A 25 -9.85 -1.22 0.01
CA GLY A 25 -9.39 -0.37 -1.11
C GLY A 25 -8.61 0.88 -0.69
N ALA A 26 -8.18 0.98 0.58
CA ALA A 26 -7.32 2.05 1.03
C ALA A 26 -6.04 2.10 0.18
N GLN A 27 -5.88 3.19 -0.56
CA GLN A 27 -4.68 3.47 -1.34
C GLN A 27 -3.55 3.98 -0.46
N PHE A 28 -3.82 4.50 0.75
CA PHE A 28 -2.80 4.99 1.68
C PHE A 28 -3.11 4.58 3.11
N CYS A 29 -2.08 4.50 3.93
CA CYS A 29 -2.19 4.24 5.35
C CYS A 29 -2.56 5.54 6.06
N SER A 30 -3.71 5.57 6.74
CA SER A 30 -4.15 6.75 7.49
C SER A 30 -3.27 7.11 8.69
N GLU A 31 -2.44 6.17 9.17
CA GLU A 31 -1.53 6.39 10.30
C GLU A 31 -0.20 7.03 9.89
N CYS A 32 0.36 6.61 8.75
CA CYS A 32 1.68 7.07 8.31
C CYS A 32 1.71 7.71 6.92
N GLY A 33 0.57 7.83 6.25
CA GLY A 33 0.45 8.39 4.90
C GLY A 33 1.02 7.51 3.77
N ARG A 34 1.57 6.33 4.08
CA ARG A 34 2.26 5.46 3.10
C ARG A 34 1.26 4.81 2.16
N ARG A 35 1.51 4.83 0.84
CA ARG A 35 0.60 4.18 -0.14
C ARG A 35 0.56 2.66 0.08
N LEU A 36 -0.63 2.09 0.07
CA LEU A 36 -0.93 0.68 0.23
C LEU A 36 -1.48 0.17 -1.11
N GLY A 37 -0.67 -0.57 -1.83
CA GLY A 37 -1.00 -1.09 -3.16
C GLY A 37 0.13 -0.90 -4.17
N ALA A 38 0.30 -1.90 -5.03
CA ALA A 38 1.24 -1.87 -6.14
C ALA A 38 0.51 -1.37 -7.40
N ALA A 39 0.29 -0.05 -7.50
CA ALA A 39 -0.12 0.54 -8.78
C ALA A 39 1.14 0.73 -9.65
N PRO A 40 1.06 0.48 -10.98
CA PRO A 40 2.17 0.72 -11.89
C PRO A 40 2.57 2.20 -11.83
N GLY A 41 3.88 2.46 -11.71
CA GLY A 41 4.41 3.82 -11.50
C GLY A 41 4.48 4.27 -10.04
N TYR A 42 4.30 3.38 -9.05
CA TYR A 42 4.49 3.69 -7.63
C TYR A 42 5.34 2.65 -6.92
N CYS A 43 6.09 3.08 -5.91
CA CYS A 43 6.97 2.20 -5.16
C CYS A 43 6.16 1.23 -4.29
N ALA A 44 6.28 -0.08 -4.53
CA ALA A 44 5.64 -1.08 -3.69
C ALA A 44 6.10 -1.05 -2.22
N ARG A 45 7.31 -0.54 -1.96
CA ARG A 45 7.83 -0.42 -0.60
C ARG A 45 7.25 0.80 0.10
N CYS A 46 7.35 1.99 -0.48
CA CYS A 46 7.01 3.27 0.19
C CYS A 46 5.84 4.07 -0.38
N GLY A 47 5.33 3.67 -1.54
CA GLY A 47 4.16 4.31 -2.13
C GLY A 47 4.41 5.62 -2.84
N THR A 48 5.66 6.11 -2.82
CA THR A 48 6.11 7.26 -3.61
C THR A 48 5.89 7.02 -5.09
N SER A 49 5.51 8.07 -5.82
CA SER A 49 5.45 8.06 -7.28
C SER A 49 6.83 7.79 -7.87
N LEU A 50 6.85 6.91 -8.85
CA LEU A 50 8.04 6.53 -9.58
C LEU A 50 7.88 6.95 -11.03
N GLU A 51 8.98 7.40 -11.62
CA GLU A 51 8.98 7.61 -13.06
C GLU A 51 8.87 6.28 -13.81
N ARG A 52 8.37 6.34 -15.05
CA ARG A 52 8.11 5.15 -15.88
C ARG A 52 9.34 4.24 -16.04
N GLU A 53 10.54 4.80 -16.03
CA GLU A 53 11.82 4.08 -16.10
C GLU A 53 12.64 4.09 -14.79
N ALA A 54 12.02 4.44 -13.66
CA ALA A 54 12.72 4.47 -12.38
C ALA A 54 13.07 3.04 -11.92
N ARG A 55 14.37 2.71 -11.96
CA ARG A 55 14.91 1.43 -11.43
C ARG A 55 14.93 1.38 -9.90
N TYR A 56 14.95 2.54 -9.27
CA TYR A 56 15.01 2.70 -7.82
C TYR A 56 14.07 3.82 -7.38
N CYS A 57 13.50 3.68 -6.19
CA CYS A 57 12.70 4.72 -5.59
C CYS A 57 13.58 5.83 -5.03
N HIS A 58 13.39 7.06 -5.51
CA HIS A 58 14.13 8.24 -5.05
C HIS A 58 13.85 8.61 -3.59
N SER A 59 12.72 8.18 -3.03
CA SER A 59 12.35 8.49 -1.64
C SER A 59 12.88 7.46 -0.63
N CYS A 60 12.84 6.16 -0.96
CA CYS A 60 13.14 5.10 0.00
C CYS A 60 14.26 4.13 -0.42
N GLY A 61 14.89 4.35 -1.58
CA GLY A 61 15.99 3.54 -2.11
C GLY A 61 15.60 2.12 -2.53
N ALA A 62 14.31 1.76 -2.46
CA ALA A 62 13.85 0.43 -2.82
C ALA A 62 14.00 0.22 -4.33
N ARG A 63 14.47 -0.97 -4.73
CA ARG A 63 14.42 -1.38 -6.13
C ARG A 63 12.96 -1.48 -6.58
N VAL A 64 12.69 -0.89 -7.72
CA VAL A 64 11.41 -1.01 -8.40
C VAL A 64 11.58 -2.14 -9.39
N ALA A 65 10.92 -3.27 -9.16
CA ALA A 65 10.85 -4.30 -10.19
C ALA A 65 9.99 -3.73 -11.32
N ALA A 66 10.60 -3.55 -12.50
CA ALA A 66 9.92 -3.20 -13.73
C ALA A 66 8.96 -4.33 -14.14
#